data_AF-A0A452TJ73-F1
#
_entry.id   AF-A0A452TJ73-F1
#
_cell.length_a   1.000
_cell.length_b   1.000
_cell.length_c   1.000
_cell.angle_alpha   90.00
_cell.angle_beta   90.00
_cell.angle_gamma   90.00
#
_symmetry.space_group_name_H-M   'P 1'
#
loop_
_entity.id
_entity.type
_entity.pdbx_description
1 polymer ?
#
loop_
_entity_poly.entity_id
_entity_poly.type
_entity_poly.pdbx_seq_one_letter_code
_entity_poly.pdbx_strand_id
1 'polypeptide(L)'
;GCVAIDCEMVGTGPRGRVSELARCSVVSYHGDVLYDKYIRPEMPIVDYRTRWSGITRQHMRKAIPFQVAQKEVRAEVGACVGG
;
A
#
# COMPACT_ATOMS: atom_id res chain seq x y z
N GLY A 1 -12.57 -5.42 16.93
CA GLY A 1 -13.39 -4.77 15.87
C GLY A 1 -13.04 -5.28 14.47
N CYS A 2 -13.64 -4.74 13.40
CA CYS A 2 -13.27 -5.04 12.01
C CYS A 2 -12.70 -3.81 11.29
N VAL A 3 -11.89 -4.06 10.25
CA VAL A 3 -11.30 -3.06 9.37
C VAL A 3 -11.48 -3.49 7.92
N ALA A 4 -11.49 -2.54 6.99
CA ALA A 4 -11.39 -2.82 5.56
C ALA A 4 -10.02 -2.37 5.04
N ILE A 5 -9.47 -3.12 4.09
CA ILE A 5 -8.15 -2.89 3.50
C ILE A 5 -8.28 -2.92 1.99
N ASP A 6 -7.66 -1.95 1.34
CA ASP A 6 -7.49 -1.89 -0.11
C ASP A 6 -6.04 -1.56 -0.47
N CYS A 7 -5.54 -2.19 -1.52
CA CYS A 7 -4.14 -2.12 -1.92
C CYS A 7 -4.03 -1.86 -3.42
N GLU A 8 -3.13 -0.94 -3.78
CA GLU A 8 -2.80 -0.68 -5.18
C GLU A 8 -1.43 -1.24 -5.51
N MET A 9 -1.35 -2.01 -6.60
CA MET A 9 -0.14 -2.71 -7.01
C MET A 9 0.45 -2.13 -8.30
N VAL A 10 1.77 -2.19 -8.39
CA VAL A 10 2.56 -1.90 -9.59
C VAL A 10 3.29 -3.15 -10.07
N GLY A 11 3.72 -3.14 -11.33
CA GLY A 11 4.50 -4.20 -11.95
C GLY A 11 6.00 -4.01 -11.74
N THR A 12 6.66 -5.03 -11.18
CA THR A 12 8.11 -5.14 -11.02
C THR A 12 8.62 -6.42 -11.69
N GLY A 13 9.95 -6.57 -11.73
CA GLY A 13 10.62 -7.75 -12.30
C GLY A 13 10.45 -7.89 -13.82
N PRO A 14 10.82 -9.06 -14.39
CA PRO A 14 10.78 -9.28 -15.84
C PRO A 14 9.39 -9.03 -16.42
N ARG A 15 9.31 -8.08 -17.36
CA ARG A 15 8.08 -7.65 -18.04
C ARG A 15 6.96 -7.18 -17.09
N GLY A 16 7.28 -6.74 -15.87
CA GLY A 16 6.30 -6.21 -14.92
C GLY A 16 5.30 -7.25 -14.39
N ARG A 17 5.67 -8.54 -14.45
CA ARG A 17 4.77 -9.65 -14.09
C ARG A 17 4.66 -9.89 -12.59
N VAL A 18 5.60 -9.37 -11.81
CA VAL A 18 5.53 -9.42 -10.34
C VAL A 18 4.68 -8.23 -9.89
N SER A 19 3.69 -8.48 -9.05
CA SER A 19 2.88 -7.42 -8.44
C SER A 19 3.50 -7.04 -7.10
N GLU A 20 3.86 -5.78 -6.92
CA GLU A 20 4.33 -5.24 -5.64
C GLU A 20 3.47 -4.07 -5.19
N LEU A 21 3.35 -3.92 -3.88
CA LEU A 21 2.49 -2.92 -3.23
C LEU A 21 3.02 -1.49 -3.46
N ALA A 22 2.14 -0.59 -3.87
CA ALA A 22 2.45 0.82 -4.11
C ALA A 22 1.57 1.79 -3.30
N ARG A 23 0.42 1.36 -2.80
CA ARG A 23 -0.39 2.08 -1.82
C ARG A 23 -1.18 1.08 -0.98
N CYS A 24 -1.37 1.36 0.29
CA CYS A 24 -2.28 0.64 1.16
C CYS A 24 -3.19 1.64 1.87
N SER A 25 -4.49 1.34 1.88
CA SER A 25 -5.51 2.08 2.60
C SER A 25 -6.18 1.15 3.60
N VAL A 26 -6.35 1.59 4.85
CA VAL A 26 -7.04 0.87 5.92
C VAL A 26 -8.05 1.80 6.56
N VAL A 27 -9.29 1.33 6.69
CA VAL A 27 -10.38 2.08 7.33
C VAL A 27 -11.04 1.27 8.45
N SER A 28 -11.48 1.98 9.49
CA SER A 28 -12.24 1.41 10.61
C SER A 28 -13.67 1.05 10.16
N TYR A 29 -14.38 0.26 10.98
CA TYR A 29 -15.81 0.01 10.78
C TYR A 29 -16.65 1.29 10.74
N HIS A 30 -16.23 2.34 11.46
CA HIS A 30 -16.92 3.62 11.50
C HIS A 30 -16.56 4.55 10.33
N GLY A 31 -15.67 4.11 9.44
CA GLY A 31 -15.23 4.87 8.27
C GLY A 31 -14.03 5.78 8.54
N ASP A 32 -13.40 5.69 9.70
CA ASP A 32 -12.18 6.46 10.00
C ASP A 32 -11.01 5.93 9.17
N VAL A 33 -10.22 6.84 8.59
CA VAL A 33 -8.99 6.46 7.90
C VAL A 33 -7.90 6.19 8.93
N LEU A 34 -7.54 4.91 9.07
CA LEU A 34 -6.49 4.45 9.98
C LEU A 34 -5.12 4.50 9.29
N TYR A 35 -5.10 4.24 7.98
CA TYR A 35 -3.89 4.23 7.19
C TYR A 35 -4.19 4.60 5.74
N ASP A 36 -3.42 5.50 5.14
CA ASP A 36 -3.46 5.75 3.69
C ASP A 36 -2.10 6.30 3.26
N LYS A 37 -1.23 5.43 2.74
CA LYS A 37 0.13 5.81 2.36
C LYS A 37 0.57 5.16 1.07
N TYR A 38 1.36 5.91 0.30
CA TYR A 38 2.14 5.37 -0.80
C TYR A 38 3.37 4.62 -0.27
N ILE A 39 3.64 3.47 -0.87
CA ILE A 39 4.65 2.52 -0.43
C ILE A 39 5.60 2.31 -1.60
N ARG A 40 6.90 2.35 -1.33
CA ARG A 40 7.93 2.12 -2.33
C ARG A 40 8.14 0.60 -2.45
N PRO A 41 7.91 0.01 -3.64
CA PRO A 41 8.25 -1.39 -3.91
C PRO A 41 9.72 -1.67 -3.64
N GLU A 42 10.04 -2.92 -3.28
CA GLU A 42 11.41 -3.33 -3.00
C GLU A 42 12.21 -3.43 -4.31
N MET A 43 11.55 -3.84 -5.40
CA MET A 43 12.15 -3.89 -6.73
C MET A 43 11.82 -2.65 -7.58
N PRO A 44 12.65 -2.32 -8.58
CA PRO A 44 12.35 -1.24 -9.52
C PRO A 44 11.01 -1.46 -10.23
N ILE A 45 10.18 -0.40 -10.24
CA ILE A 45 8.93 -0.36 -11.00
C ILE A 45 9.26 -0.31 -12.48
N VAL A 46 8.70 -1.25 -13.24
CA VAL A 46 8.79 -1.27 -14.71
C VAL A 46 7.44 -0.99 -15.37
N ASP A 47 6.34 -1.17 -14.66
CA ASP A 47 4.99 -0.80 -15.10
C ASP A 47 4.20 -0.25 -13.92
N TYR A 48 3.75 1.00 -14.00
CA TYR A 48 2.96 1.63 -12.94
C TYR A 48 1.52 1.14 -12.89
N ARG A 49 1.02 0.49 -13.95
CA ARG A 49 -0.36 0.02 -14.05
C ARG A 49 -1.38 1.15 -13.78
N THR A 50 -1.02 2.39 -14.11
CA THR A 50 -1.75 3.62 -13.72
C THR A 50 -3.22 3.60 -14.13
N ARG A 51 -3.56 2.98 -15.27
CA ARG A 51 -4.94 2.84 -15.73
C ARG A 51 -5.83 2.12 -14.70
N TRP A 52 -5.26 1.19 -13.94
CA TRP A 52 -5.97 0.40 -12.94
C TRP A 52 -5.70 0.95 -11.54
N SER A 53 -4.45 1.29 -11.23
CA SER A 53 -4.02 1.61 -9.87
C SER A 53 -4.03 3.09 -9.51
N GLY A 54 -4.11 3.97 -10.51
CA GLY A 54 -3.90 5.40 -10.34
C GLY A 54 -2.48 5.79 -9.90
N ILE A 55 -1.54 4.85 -9.72
CA ILE A 55 -0.19 5.15 -9.25
C ILE A 55 0.62 5.81 -10.36
N THR A 56 1.33 6.87 -9.99
CA THR A 56 2.25 7.60 -10.87
C THR A 56 3.64 7.66 -10.26
N ARG A 57 4.64 7.99 -11.07
CA ARG A 57 6.01 8.23 -10.60
C ARG A 57 6.10 9.32 -9.53
N GLN A 58 5.19 10.30 -9.55
CA GLN A 58 5.16 11.38 -8.57
C GLN A 58 4.81 10.88 -7.17
N HIS A 59 3.90 9.91 -7.06
CA HIS A 59 3.54 9.29 -5.77
C HIS A 59 4.76 8.64 -5.10
N MET A 60 5.68 8.07 -5.88
CA MET A 60 6.88 7.41 -5.38
C MET A 60 7.93 8.37 -4.79
N ARG A 61 7.81 9.68 -5.03
CA ARG A 61 8.75 10.67 -4.45
C ARG A 61 8.65 10.79 -2.94
N LYS A 62 7.48 10.51 -2.37
CA LYS A 62 7.20 10.58 -0.92
C LYS A 62 6.78 9.23 -0.35
N ALA A 63 6.90 8.16 -1.14
CA ALA A 63 6.50 6.83 -0.71
C ALA A 63 7.47 6.30 0.37
N ILE A 64 6.91 5.66 1.39
CA ILE A 64 7.70 5.10 2.48
C ILE A 64 8.23 3.70 2.12
N PRO A 65 9.32 3.22 2.74
CA PRO A 65 9.81 1.85 2.49
C PRO A 65 8.77 0.78 2.89
N PHE A 66 8.68 -0.30 2.11
CA PHE A 66 7.76 -1.42 2.37
C PHE A 66 7.83 -1.95 3.81
N GLN A 67 9.04 -2.13 4.34
CA GLN A 67 9.25 -2.63 5.71
C GLN A 67 8.72 -1.68 6.79
N VAL A 68 8.69 -0.36 6.54
CA VAL A 68 8.08 0.61 7.45
C VAL A 68 6.56 0.49 7.37
N ALA A 69 6.01 0.41 6.15
CA ALA A 69 4.58 0.26 5.94
C ALA A 69 4.03 -1.02 6.61
N GLN A 70 4.73 -2.14 6.50
CA GLN A 70 4.31 -3.40 7.12
C GLN A 70 4.23 -3.29 8.66
N LYS A 71 5.20 -2.60 9.28
CA LYS A 71 5.20 -2.36 10.73
C LYS A 71 4.04 -1.47 11.16
N GLU A 72 3.82 -0.37 10.42
CA GLU A 72 2.73 0.57 10.71
C GLU A 72 1.36 -0.09 10.55
N VAL A 73 1.10 -0.76 9.42
CA VAL A 73 -0.18 -1.46 9.18
C VAL A 73 -0.45 -2.52 10.25
N ARG A 74 0.58 -3.29 10.66
CA ARG A 74 0.43 -4.27 11.74
C ARG A 74 0.04 -3.62 13.06
N ALA A 75 0.56 -2.44 13.36
CA ALA A 75 0.21 -1.69 14.58
C ALA A 75 -1.24 -1.18 14.52
N GLU A 76 -1.64 -0.53 13.42
CA GLU A 76 -3.00 0.02 13.24
C GLU A 76 -4.08 -1.08 13.28
N VAL A 77 -3.87 -2.15 12.53
CA VAL A 77 -4.81 -3.29 12.51
C VAL A 77 -4.83 -4.00 13.87
N GLY A 78 -3.67 -4.16 14.51
CA GLY A 78 -3.56 -4.77 15.84
C GLY A 78 -4.36 -4.02 16.90
N ALA A 79 -4.29 -2.69 16.91
CA ALA A 79 -5.04 -1.82 17.82
C ALA A 79 -6.57 -1.95 17.64
N CYS A 80 -7.05 -2.22 16.42
CA CYS A 80 -8.48 -2.30 16.12
C CYS A 80 -9.09 -3.69 16.33
N VAL A 81 -8.29 -4.75 16.19
CA VAL A 81 -8.76 -6.15 16.22
C VAL A 81 -8.47 -6.83 17.56
N GLY A 82 -7.44 -6.39 18.28
CA GLY A 82 -7.01 -6.99 19.56
C GLY A 82 -7.69 -6.45 20.82
N GLY A 83 -8.70 -5.58 20.67
CA GLY A 83 -9.59 -5.12 21.73
C GLY A 83 -11.00 -5.71 21.60
#